data_AF-A0A1F1EDD5-F1
#
_entry.id   AF-A0A1F1EDD5-F1
#
_cell.length_a   1.000
_cell.length_b   1.000
_cell.length_c   1.000
_cell.angle_alpha   90.00
_cell.angle_beta   90.00
_cell.angle_gamma   90.00
#
_symmetry.space_group_name_H-M   'P 1'
#
loop_
_entity.id
_entity.type
_entity.pdbx_description
1 polymer ?
#
loop_
_entity_poly.entity_id
_entity_poly.type
_entity_poly.pdbx_seq_one_letter_code
_entity_poly.pdbx_strand_id
1 'polypeptide(L)'
;MAPVEIGADYRVYNLRSSALENLLHKVFVVVRLKVSQVGIDGRTYNPHEWFVALLPVINQAIQMIQTGDIVSVVYDPEKQKLVER
;
A
#
# COMPACT_ATOMS: atom_id res chain seq x y z
N MET A 1 10.60 -17.14 8.40
CA MET A 1 9.39 -16.31 8.23
C MET A 1 8.19 -17.19 8.46
N ALA A 2 7.15 -16.71 9.13
CA ALA A 2 5.90 -17.46 9.27
C ALA A 2 5.22 -17.59 7.90
N PRO A 3 4.43 -18.66 7.66
CA PRO A 3 3.62 -18.76 6.46
C PRO A 3 2.63 -17.60 6.38
N VAL A 4 2.42 -17.06 5.18
CA VAL A 4 1.47 -15.97 4.90
C VAL A 4 0.43 -16.45 3.91
N GLU A 5 -0.78 -15.90 4.01
CA GLU A 5 -1.86 -16.12 3.05
C GLU A 5 -1.89 -14.97 2.04
N ILE A 6 -2.15 -15.29 0.77
CA ILE A 6 -2.37 -14.28 -0.28
C ILE A 6 -3.79 -13.75 -0.14
N GLY A 7 -3.94 -12.52 0.36
CA GLY A 7 -5.26 -11.89 0.55
C GLY A 7 -5.92 -11.38 -0.74
N ALA A 8 -5.14 -11.03 -1.77
CA ALA A 8 -5.63 -10.63 -3.09
C ALA A 8 -4.51 -10.68 -4.15
N ASP A 9 -4.91 -10.89 -5.41
CA ASP A 9 -4.05 -10.78 -6.59
C ASP A 9 -4.71 -9.84 -7.61
N TYR A 10 -3.94 -8.94 -8.22
CA TYR A 10 -4.45 -7.95 -9.15
C TYR A 10 -3.68 -8.02 -10.46
N ARG A 11 -4.41 -8.06 -11.57
CA ARG A 11 -3.84 -7.92 -12.90
C ARG A 11 -4.22 -6.58 -13.48
N VAL A 12 -3.22 -5.85 -13.94
CA VAL A 12 -3.39 -4.54 -14.55
C VAL A 12 -2.82 -4.53 -15.96
N TYR A 13 -3.44 -3.75 -16.85
CA TYR A 13 -3.08 -3.66 -18.26
C TYR A 13 -2.80 -2.21 -18.63
N ASN A 14 -1.93 -2.01 -19.62
CA ASN A 14 -1.63 -0.70 -20.20
C ASN A 14 -1.18 0.38 -19.18
N LEU A 15 -0.52 -0.04 -18.10
CA LEU A 15 0.02 0.88 -17.09
C LEU A 15 1.47 0.54 -16.74
N ARG A 16 2.24 1.56 -16.37
CA ARG A 16 3.62 1.38 -15.91
C ARG A 16 3.60 0.94 -14.44
N SER A 17 4.22 -0.20 -14.14
CA SER A 17 4.31 -0.73 -12.77
C SER A 17 4.88 0.29 -11.78
N SER A 18 5.93 1.02 -12.17
CA SER A 18 6.52 2.07 -11.34
C SER A 18 5.59 3.25 -11.05
N ALA A 19 4.64 3.56 -11.94
CA ALA A 19 3.65 4.60 -11.69
C ALA A 19 2.59 4.13 -10.69
N LEU A 20 2.13 2.88 -10.82
CA LEU A 20 1.22 2.24 -9.85
C LEU A 20 1.83 2.21 -8.45
N GLU A 21 3.09 1.74 -8.34
CA GLU A 21 3.84 1.71 -7.09
C GLU A 21 3.91 3.11 -6.47
N ASN A 22 4.36 4.12 -7.22
CA ASN A 22 4.44 5.49 -6.70
C ASN A 22 3.10 6.03 -6.19
N LEU A 23 1.98 5.71 -6.86
CA LEU A 23 0.65 6.13 -6.43
C LEU A 23 0.23 5.43 -5.12
N LEU A 24 0.42 4.11 -5.03
CA LEU A 24 0.14 3.34 -3.82
C LEU A 24 0.97 3.85 -2.64
N HIS A 25 2.27 4.08 -2.85
CA HIS A 25 3.14 4.66 -1.84
C HIS A 25 2.63 6.01 -1.37
N LYS A 26 2.29 6.91 -2.31
CA LYS A 26 1.82 8.25 -1.98
C LYS A 26 0.53 8.22 -1.16
N VAL A 27 -0.40 7.33 -1.48
CA VAL A 27 -1.69 7.21 -0.79
C VAL A 27 -1.51 6.62 0.60
N PHE A 28 -0.72 5.54 0.73
CA PHE A 28 -0.59 4.79 1.98
C PHE A 28 0.61 5.21 2.85
N VAL A 29 1.41 6.20 2.45
CA VAL A 29 2.59 6.66 3.21
C VAL A 29 2.28 6.97 4.68
N VAL A 30 1.07 7.49 4.96
CA VAL A 30 0.62 7.85 6.30
C VAL A 30 0.43 6.64 7.23
N VAL A 31 0.24 5.45 6.66
CA VAL A 31 0.10 4.17 7.37
C VAL A 31 1.24 3.20 7.06
N ARG A 32 2.39 3.72 6.63
CA ARG A 32 3.60 2.91 6.49
C ARG A 32 4.01 2.35 7.85
N LEU A 33 4.18 1.04 7.94
CA LEU A 33 4.60 0.36 9.15
C LEU A 33 6.02 0.80 9.51
N LYS A 34 6.20 1.30 10.74
CA LYS A 34 7.51 1.67 11.28
C LYS A 34 7.98 0.54 12.20
N VAL A 35 8.67 -0.43 11.62
CA VAL A 35 9.27 -1.55 12.34
C VAL A 35 10.74 -1.71 11.94
N SER A 36 11.55 -2.12 12.89
CA SER A 36 12.94 -2.50 12.67
C SER A 36 13.11 -3.93 13.20
N GLN A 37 13.65 -4.83 12.39
CA GLN A 37 13.89 -6.22 12.77
C GLN A 37 15.37 -6.55 12.61
N VAL A 38 15.96 -7.15 13.64
CA VAL A 38 17.31 -7.72 13.55
C VAL A 38 17.18 -9.12 12.95
N GLY A 39 17.82 -9.33 11.81
CA GLY A 39 17.90 -10.63 11.15
C GLY A 39 18.82 -11.58 11.90
N ILE A 40 18.74 -12.86 11.53
CA ILE A 40 19.61 -13.92 12.07
C ILE A 40 21.10 -13.69 11.77
N ASP A 41 21.41 -12.84 10.79
CA ASP A 41 22.75 -12.42 10.39
C ASP A 41 23.24 -11.19 11.18
N GLY A 42 22.45 -10.71 12.15
CA GLY A 42 22.74 -9.52 12.95
C GLY A 42 22.49 -8.20 12.22
N ARG A 43 22.00 -8.20 10.98
CA ARG A 43 21.67 -6.97 10.25
C ARG A 43 20.31 -6.45 10.64
N THR A 44 20.14 -5.13 10.67
CA THR A 44 18.83 -4.51 10.90
C THR A 44 18.13 -4.28 9.57
N TYR A 45 16.91 -4.79 9.45
CA TYR A 45 16.04 -4.63 8.31
C TYR A 45 14.90 -3.68 8.65
N ASN A 46 14.71 -2.67 7.81
CA ASN A 46 13.63 -1.68 7.91
C ASN A 46 12.77 -1.78 6.65
N PRO A 47 11.65 -2.52 6.67
CA PRO A 47 10.81 -2.65 5.48
C PRO A 47 10.11 -1.32 5.20
N HIS A 48 10.38 -0.74 4.01
CA HIS A 48 9.74 0.49 3.57
C HIS A 48 8.43 0.26 2.80
N GLU A 49 8.20 -1.00 2.40
CA GLU A 49 7.10 -1.45 1.54
C GLU A 49 5.90 -1.99 2.33
N TRP A 50 5.92 -1.89 3.66
CA TRP A 50 4.89 -2.48 4.51
C TRP A 50 3.94 -1.40 5.00
N PHE A 51 2.64 -1.63 4.83
CA PHE A 51 1.58 -0.68 5.15
C PHE A 51 0.48 -1.37 5.96
N VAL A 52 -0.18 -0.62 6.83
CA VAL A 52 -1.31 -1.11 7.62
C VAL A 52 -2.59 -0.47 7.11
N ALA A 53 -3.35 -1.21 6.30
CA ALA A 53 -4.63 -0.76 5.75
C ALA A 53 -5.59 -1.94 5.59
N LEU A 54 -6.89 -1.64 5.57
CA LEU A 54 -7.93 -2.64 5.33
C LEU A 54 -7.93 -3.07 3.85
N LEU A 55 -8.03 -4.38 3.59
CA LEU A 55 -8.07 -4.94 2.24
C LEU A 55 -9.14 -4.28 1.33
N PRO A 56 -10.38 -3.99 1.78
CA PRO A 56 -11.36 -3.28 0.95
C PRO A 56 -10.88 -1.90 0.48
N VAL A 57 -10.08 -1.20 1.29
CA VAL A 57 -9.56 0.13 0.94
C VAL A 57 -8.40 0.02 -0.06
N ILE A 58 -7.60 -1.04 0.05
CA ILE A 58 -6.56 -1.37 -0.95
C ILE A 58 -7.22 -1.68 -2.29
N ASN A 59 -8.28 -2.50 -2.30
CA ASN A 59 -9.09 -2.79 -3.50
C ASN A 59 -9.61 -1.50 -4.14
N GLN A 60 -10.20 -0.62 -3.33
CA GLN A 60 -10.74 0.66 -3.80
C GLN A 60 -9.64 1.55 -4.40
N ALA A 61 -8.48 1.65 -3.75
CA ALA A 61 -7.35 2.43 -4.25
C ALA A 61 -6.90 1.92 -5.63
N ILE A 62 -6.79 0.60 -5.82
CA ILE A 62 -6.40 0.00 -7.09
C ILE A 62 -7.41 0.31 -8.19
N GLN A 63 -8.72 0.24 -7.91
CA GLN A 63 -9.76 0.63 -8.86
C GLN A 63 -9.66 2.11 -9.24
N MET A 64 -9.45 2.99 -8.27
CA MET A 64 -9.29 4.43 -8.51
C MET A 64 -8.00 4.77 -9.26
N ILE A 65 -6.96 3.94 -9.17
CA ILE A 65 -5.75 4.10 -9.98
C ILE A 65 -6.03 3.75 -11.45
N GLN A 66 -6.90 2.77 -11.72
CA GLN A 66 -7.30 2.42 -13.08
C GLN A 66 -8.14 3.51 -13.75
N THR A 67 -8.99 4.21 -12.99
CA THR A 67 -9.79 5.34 -13.50
C THR A 67 -9.03 6.66 -13.52
N GLY A 68 -7.98 6.79 -12.69
CA GLY A 68 -7.20 8.01 -12.50
C GLY A 68 -7.69 8.90 -11.35
N ASP A 69 -8.81 8.57 -10.70
CA ASP A 69 -9.42 9.36 -9.62
C ASP A 69 -8.60 9.36 -8.33
N ILE A 70 -7.65 8.42 -8.20
CA ILE A 70 -6.79 8.28 -7.01
C ILE A 70 -6.04 9.57 -6.63
N VAL A 71 -5.78 10.45 -7.60
CA VAL A 71 -5.01 11.68 -7.38
C VAL A 71 -5.75 12.72 -6.53
N SER A 72 -7.08 12.61 -6.49
CA SER A 72 -7.99 13.52 -5.78
C SER A 72 -8.31 13.05 -4.35
N VAL A 73 -7.79 11.90 -3.93
CA VAL A 73 -8.05 11.34 -2.61
C VAL A 73 -6.78 11.13 -1.79
N VAL A 74 -6.96 11.04 -0.48
CA VAL A 74 -5.94 10.71 0.50
C VAL A 74 -6.47 9.64 1.46
N TYR A 75 -5.57 8.83 2.02
CA TYR A 75 -5.95 7.87 3.05
C TYR A 75 -6.06 8.58 4.41
N ASP A 76 -7.22 8.46 5.06
CA ASP A 76 -7.46 8.93 6.42
C ASP A 76 -7.24 7.76 7.40
N PRO A 77 -6.18 7.79 8.23
CA PRO A 77 -5.88 6.71 9.17
C PRO A 77 -6.86 6.61 10.33
N GLU A 78 -7.51 7.71 10.72
CA GLU A 78 -8.50 7.70 11.80
C GLU A 78 -9.81 7.06 11.33
N LYS A 79 -10.24 7.38 10.10
CA LYS A 79 -11.44 6.81 9.49
C LYS A 79 -11.20 5.50 8.74
N GLN A 80 -9.94 5.10 8.57
CA GLN A 80 -9.48 3.94 7.81
C GLN A 80 -10.08 3.86 6.40
N LYS A 81 -10.14 4.98 5.67
CA LYS A 81 -10.76 5.05 4.34
C LYS A 81 -10.11 6.12 3.45
N LEU A 82 -10.36 6.03 2.15
CA LEU A 82 -10.02 7.10 1.22
C LEU A 82 -11.04 8.23 1.37
N VAL A 83 -10.55 9.46 1.52
CA VAL A 83 -11.34 10.69 1.59
C VAL A 83 -10.86 11.66 0.51
N GLU A 84 -11.74 12.55 0.07
CA GLU A 84 -11.33 13.65 -0.80
C GLU A 84 -10.27 14.51 -0.10
N ARG A 85 -9.31 14.97 -0.90
CA ARG A 85 -8.18 15.76 -0.45
C ARG A 85 -8.57 17.16 0.02
#